data_AF-A0A961DZK6-F1
#
_entry.id   AF-A0A961DZK6-F1
#
_cell.length_a   1.000
_cell.length_b   1.000
_cell.length_c   1.000
_cell.angle_alpha   90.00
_cell.angle_beta   90.00
_cell.angle_gamma   90.00
#
_symmetry.space_group_name_H-M   'P 1'
#
loop_
_entity.id
_entity.type
_entity.pdbx_description
1 polymer ?
#
loop_
_entity_poly.entity_id
_entity_poly.type
_entity_poly.pdbx_seq_one_letter_code
_entity_poly.pdbx_strand_id
1 'polypeptide(L)'
;MKTWIDFDAAPVFTIPLIHTISGVDVCEGMLIEGPQGWGEFSPPAGCDDRQAARRLTAAIEVGTVGWPDPVRGRVPVAVTVPALASAGAHRLAAQSGCRTAAVGEGGGGLNGKCGRPA
;
A
#
# COMPACT_ATOMS: atom_id res chain seq x y z
N MET A 1 26.07 -11.38 -4.84
CA MET A 1 25.00 -11.79 -3.93
C MET A 1 25.31 -11.16 -2.58
N LYS A 2 24.48 -10.25 -2.08
CA LYS A 2 24.70 -9.65 -0.75
C LYS A 2 24.53 -10.75 0.30
N THR A 3 25.44 -10.81 1.26
CA THR A 3 25.41 -11.77 2.37
C THR A 3 24.61 -11.26 3.57
N TRP A 4 24.40 -9.94 3.64
CA TRP A 4 23.71 -9.25 4.73
C TRP A 4 22.90 -8.08 4.18
N ILE A 5 21.91 -7.64 4.95
CA ILE A 5 21.15 -6.43 4.66
C ILE A 5 22.01 -5.21 4.96
N ASP A 6 22.06 -4.30 4.01
CA ASP A 6 22.67 -2.98 4.13
C ASP A 6 21.57 -1.92 4.10
N PHE A 7 21.23 -1.39 5.28
CA PHE A 7 20.20 -0.36 5.42
C PHE A 7 20.67 1.01 4.94
N ASP A 8 21.98 1.30 5.00
CA ASP A 8 22.51 2.61 4.63
C ASP A 8 22.45 2.81 3.11
N ALA A 9 22.57 1.72 2.34
CA ALA A 9 22.45 1.73 0.89
C ALA A 9 21.02 1.42 0.38
N ALA A 10 20.04 1.26 1.25
CA ALA A 10 18.69 0.89 0.86
C ALA A 10 17.98 2.09 0.18
N PRO A 11 17.49 1.93 -1.08
CA PRO A 11 16.86 3.04 -1.78
C PRO A 11 15.51 3.39 -1.15
N VAL A 12 15.31 4.68 -0.95
CA VAL A 12 14.03 5.26 -0.54
C VAL A 12 13.21 5.67 -1.76
N PHE A 13 11.89 5.60 -1.63
CA PHE A 13 10.96 5.98 -2.69
C PHE A 13 9.81 6.83 -2.16
N THR A 14 9.24 7.58 -3.10
CA THR A 14 8.04 8.39 -2.93
C THR A 14 7.24 8.27 -4.24
N ILE A 15 6.06 7.66 -4.19
CA ILE A 15 5.24 7.39 -5.37
C ILE A 15 3.86 8.03 -5.18
N PRO A 16 3.45 8.99 -6.03
CA PRO A 16 2.13 9.60 -5.94
C PRO A 16 1.04 8.59 -6.32
N LEU A 17 -0.06 8.61 -5.57
CA LEU A 17 -1.26 7.81 -5.86
C LEU A 17 -2.14 8.54 -6.87
N ILE A 18 -2.74 7.80 -7.80
CA ILE A 18 -3.69 8.33 -8.79
C ILE A 18 -4.96 8.88 -8.10
N HIS A 19 -5.35 8.24 -7.00
CA HIS A 19 -6.47 8.64 -6.16
C HIS A 19 -6.05 8.61 -4.70
N THR A 20 -6.48 9.59 -3.91
CA THR A 20 -6.30 9.56 -2.46
C THR A 20 -7.07 8.38 -1.87
N ILE A 21 -6.41 7.57 -1.04
CA ILE A 21 -7.00 6.42 -0.36
C ILE A 21 -6.78 6.62 1.14
N SER A 22 -7.88 6.70 1.91
CA SER A 22 -7.82 6.89 3.36
C SER A 22 -6.95 8.08 3.81
N GLY A 23 -7.00 9.18 3.05
CA GLY A 23 -6.22 10.39 3.33
C GLY A 23 -4.75 10.33 2.88
N VAL A 24 -4.33 9.24 2.27
CA VAL A 24 -2.98 9.07 1.72
C VAL A 24 -3.00 9.35 0.22
N ASP A 25 -2.15 10.26 -0.24
CA ASP A 25 -1.97 10.64 -1.65
C ASP A 25 -0.57 10.28 -2.18
N VAL A 26 0.33 9.83 -1.31
CA VAL A 26 1.68 9.40 -1.64
C VAL A 26 2.02 8.13 -0.85
N CYS A 27 2.62 7.15 -1.53
CA CYS A 27 3.25 6.00 -0.89
C CYS A 27 4.74 6.27 -0.71
N GLU A 28 5.21 6.24 0.53
CA GLU A 28 6.62 6.45 0.89
C GLU A 28 7.17 5.20 1.56
N GLY A 29 8.44 4.92 1.31
CA GLY A 29 9.08 3.77 1.92
C GLY A 29 10.51 3.54 1.46
N MET A 30 11.00 2.35 1.77
CA MET A 30 12.35 1.89 1.47
C MET A 30 12.30 0.47 0.95
N LEU A 31 13.13 0.17 -0.06
CA LEU A 31 13.32 -1.20 -0.54
C LEU A 31 14.54 -1.81 0.13
N ILE A 32 14.37 -2.95 0.77
CA ILE A 32 15.39 -3.64 1.56
C ILE A 32 15.82 -4.89 0.78
N GLU A 33 17.07 -4.90 0.32
CA GLU A 33 17.66 -6.05 -0.37
C GLU A 33 18.32 -6.99 0.64
N GLY A 34 17.86 -8.24 0.67
CA GLY A 34 18.49 -9.33 1.40
C GLY A 34 19.01 -10.43 0.46
N PRO A 35 19.66 -11.47 0.99
CA PRO A 35 20.24 -12.55 0.21
C PRO A 35 19.25 -13.32 -0.71
N GLN A 36 17.97 -13.36 -0.35
CA GLN A 36 16.90 -14.10 -1.07
C GLN A 36 16.03 -13.21 -1.95
N GLY A 37 16.18 -11.88 -1.88
CA GLY A 37 15.36 -10.95 -2.65
C GLY A 37 15.11 -9.63 -1.94
N TRP A 38 14.05 -8.95 -2.39
CA TRP A 38 13.70 -7.61 -1.94
C TRP A 38 12.42 -7.63 -1.10
N GLY A 39 12.40 -6.81 -0.05
CA GLY A 39 11.18 -6.48 0.67
C GLY A 39 10.95 -4.97 0.77
N GLU A 40 9.74 -4.61 1.14
CA GLU A 40 9.28 -3.23 1.19
C GLU A 40 8.97 -2.83 2.63
N PHE A 41 9.56 -1.72 3.07
CA PHE A 41 9.22 -1.06 4.32
C PHE A 41 8.52 0.28 4.03
N SER A 42 7.19 0.28 4.11
CA SER A 42 6.31 1.44 3.87
C SER A 42 5.27 1.59 5.00
N PRO A 43 5.68 1.95 6.23
CA PRO A 43 4.75 2.14 7.33
C PRO A 43 3.82 3.33 7.06
N PRO A 44 2.51 3.21 7.35
CA PRO A 44 1.60 4.34 7.23
C PRO A 44 1.99 5.46 8.21
N ALA A 45 1.63 6.70 7.89
CA ALA A 45 1.81 7.83 8.78
C ALA A 45 1.09 7.60 10.12
N GLY A 46 1.76 7.95 11.23
CA GLY A 46 1.22 7.78 12.59
C GLY A 46 1.41 6.37 13.20
N CYS A 47 2.09 5.48 12.49
CA CYS A 47 2.54 4.19 13.01
C CYS A 47 3.48 4.39 14.22
N ASP A 48 3.21 3.73 15.35
CA ASP A 48 4.12 3.73 16.50
C ASP A 48 5.35 2.83 16.26
N ASP A 49 6.37 2.94 17.13
CA ASP A 49 7.62 2.18 17.01
C ASP A 49 7.40 0.67 16.99
N ARG A 50 6.41 0.17 17.73
CA ARG A 50 6.13 -1.26 17.82
C ARG A 50 5.49 -1.77 16.52
N GLN A 51 4.59 -0.99 15.94
CA GLN A 51 3.97 -1.26 14.66
C GLN A 51 4.98 -1.12 13.51
N ALA A 52 5.92 -0.19 13.62
CA ALA A 52 6.99 0.02 12.65
C ALA A 52 7.97 -1.16 12.69
N ALA A 53 8.39 -1.60 13.88
CA ALA A 53 9.24 -2.76 14.06
C ALA A 53 8.64 -4.02 13.42
N ARG A 54 7.33 -4.27 13.58
CA ARG A 54 6.65 -5.41 12.94
C ARG A 54 6.67 -5.33 11.41
N ARG A 55 6.51 -4.13 10.85
CA ARG A 55 6.59 -3.93 9.40
C ARG A 55 8.01 -4.11 8.89
N LEU A 56 8.99 -3.62 9.64
CA LEU A 56 10.40 -3.84 9.32
C LEU A 56 10.74 -5.34 9.33
N THR A 57 10.26 -6.10 10.32
CA THR A 57 10.42 -7.55 10.34
C THR A 57 9.84 -8.20 9.08
N ALA A 58 8.63 -7.82 8.67
CA ALA A 58 8.00 -8.36 7.46
C ALA A 58 8.78 -7.98 6.18
N ALA A 59 9.32 -6.75 6.11
CA ALA A 59 10.14 -6.29 4.99
C ALA A 59 11.47 -7.08 4.88
N ILE A 60 12.03 -7.49 6.01
CA ILE A 60 13.28 -8.27 6.06
C ILE A 60 13.05 -9.75 5.74
N GLU A 61 11.92 -10.32 6.19
CA GLU A 61 11.61 -11.75 6.09
C GLU A 61 11.67 -12.25 4.65
N VAL A 62 11.05 -11.54 3.70
CA VAL A 62 11.07 -11.94 2.28
C VAL A 62 12.48 -11.96 1.69
N GLY A 63 13.35 -11.05 2.14
CA GLY A 63 14.73 -10.95 1.68
C GLY A 63 15.69 -11.94 2.34
N THR A 64 15.29 -12.60 3.43
CA THR A 64 16.19 -13.43 4.25
C THR A 64 15.74 -14.88 4.42
N VAL A 65 14.45 -15.09 4.67
CA VAL A 65 13.84 -16.40 4.88
C VAL A 65 13.08 -16.85 3.63
N GLY A 66 12.43 -15.90 2.93
CA GLY A 66 11.55 -16.17 1.80
C GLY A 66 10.13 -16.57 2.24
N TRP A 67 9.27 -16.87 1.26
CA TRP A 67 7.88 -17.26 1.50
C TRP A 67 7.69 -18.78 1.50
N PRO A 68 6.68 -19.30 2.22
CA PRO A 68 6.25 -20.69 2.06
C PRO A 68 5.86 -20.99 0.61
N ASP A 69 5.97 -22.27 0.22
CA ASP A 69 5.63 -22.72 -1.13
C ASP A 69 4.17 -22.36 -1.49
N PRO A 70 3.94 -21.72 -2.65
CA PRO A 70 2.59 -21.32 -3.07
C PRO A 70 1.75 -22.54 -3.43
N VAL A 71 0.60 -22.70 -2.78
CA VAL A 71 -0.37 -23.78 -3.06
C VAL A 71 -1.32 -23.49 -4.23
N ARG A 72 -1.20 -22.30 -4.85
CA ARG A 72 -1.98 -21.90 -6.03
C ARG A 72 -1.20 -20.88 -6.86
N GLY A 73 -1.37 -20.94 -8.19
CA GLY A 73 -0.70 -20.01 -9.11
C GLY A 73 -1.40 -18.66 -9.29
N ARG A 74 -2.67 -18.51 -8.84
CA ARG A 74 -3.44 -17.26 -8.95
C ARG A 74 -4.32 -17.06 -7.72
N VAL A 75 -4.46 -15.80 -7.30
CA VAL A 75 -5.33 -15.38 -6.19
C VAL A 75 -6.38 -14.41 -6.75
N PRO A 76 -7.70 -14.67 -6.58
CA PRO A 76 -8.72 -13.69 -6.92
C PRO A 76 -8.58 -12.44 -6.05
N VAL A 77 -8.65 -11.26 -6.66
CA VAL A 77 -8.53 -9.97 -5.97
C VAL A 77 -9.83 -9.18 -6.05
N ALA A 78 -10.01 -8.27 -5.10
CA ALA A 78 -11.03 -7.23 -5.17
C ALA A 78 -10.42 -5.93 -5.70
N VAL A 79 -11.18 -5.18 -6.51
CA VAL A 79 -10.78 -3.82 -6.88
C VAL A 79 -10.98 -2.88 -5.71
N THR A 80 -9.98 -2.07 -5.37
CA THR A 80 -10.13 -1.00 -4.38
C THR A 80 -10.74 0.23 -5.05
N VAL A 81 -11.96 0.59 -4.65
CA VAL A 81 -12.66 1.79 -5.10
C VAL A 81 -12.49 2.86 -4.03
N PRO A 82 -11.70 3.93 -4.27
CA PRO A 82 -11.58 5.04 -3.34
C PRO A 82 -12.92 5.77 -3.17
N ALA A 83 -13.01 6.65 -2.19
CA ALA A 83 -14.22 7.43 -1.94
C ALA A 83 -14.46 8.51 -3.01
N LEU A 84 -14.93 8.08 -4.18
CA LEU A 84 -15.21 8.86 -5.37
C LEU A 84 -16.71 9.13 -5.54
N ALA A 85 -17.06 10.09 -6.40
CA ALA A 85 -18.43 10.23 -6.88
C ALA A 85 -18.89 8.97 -7.62
N SER A 86 -20.20 8.70 -7.61
CA SER A 86 -20.81 7.46 -8.12
C SER A 86 -20.37 7.09 -9.54
N ALA A 87 -20.27 8.07 -10.45
CA ALA A 87 -19.83 7.83 -11.82
C ALA A 87 -18.37 7.34 -11.92
N GLY A 88 -17.47 7.88 -11.08
CA GLY A 88 -16.08 7.45 -11.02
C GLY A 88 -15.93 6.07 -10.38
N ALA A 89 -16.64 5.85 -9.28
CA ALA A 89 -16.70 4.54 -8.60
C ALA A 89 -17.20 3.44 -9.53
N HIS A 90 -18.30 3.70 -10.25
CA HIS A 90 -18.88 2.76 -11.22
C HIS A 90 -17.89 2.45 -12.35
N ARG A 91 -17.22 3.46 -12.91
CA ARG A 91 -16.24 3.28 -13.98
C ARG A 91 -15.10 2.38 -13.54
N LEU A 92 -14.52 2.64 -12.35
CA LEU A 92 -13.41 1.85 -11.83
C LEU A 92 -13.82 0.39 -11.59
N ALA A 93 -15.00 0.17 -11.00
CA ALA A 93 -15.52 -1.16 -10.77
C ALA A 93 -15.76 -1.93 -12.09
N ALA A 94 -16.42 -1.29 -13.06
CA ALA A 94 -16.75 -1.89 -14.35
C ALA A 94 -15.50 -2.25 -15.19
N GLN A 95 -14.44 -1.45 -15.10
CA GLN A 95 -13.20 -1.65 -15.86
C GLN A 95 -12.22 -2.62 -15.18
N SER A 96 -12.44 -2.97 -13.91
CA SER A 96 -11.46 -3.74 -13.11
C SER A 96 -11.28 -5.20 -13.52
N GLY A 97 -12.26 -5.79 -14.22
CA GLY A 97 -12.32 -7.25 -14.44
C GLY A 97 -12.49 -8.08 -13.16
N CYS A 98 -12.64 -7.43 -12.00
CA CYS A 98 -12.82 -8.08 -10.70
C CYS A 98 -14.28 -8.43 -10.46
N ARG A 99 -14.54 -9.52 -9.74
CA ARG A 99 -15.90 -9.91 -9.31
C ARG A 99 -16.31 -9.28 -7.98
N THR A 100 -15.39 -8.58 -7.32
CA THR A 100 -15.56 -8.01 -5.99
C THR A 100 -14.91 -6.64 -5.97
N ALA A 101 -15.55 -5.69 -5.27
CA ALA A 101 -15.03 -4.35 -5.04
C ALA A 101 -15.01 -4.05 -3.54
N ALA A 102 -13.90 -3.49 -3.06
CA ALA A 102 -13.78 -2.90 -1.74
C ALA A 102 -14.02 -1.40 -1.87
N VAL A 103 -15.15 -0.92 -1.35
CA VAL A 103 -15.59 0.47 -1.52
C VAL A 103 -15.22 1.28 -0.29
N GLY A 104 -14.44 2.34 -0.49
CA GLY A 104 -14.12 3.33 0.53
C GLY A 104 -15.26 4.31 0.69
N GLU A 105 -15.72 4.49 1.93
CA GLU A 105 -16.72 5.48 2.31
C GLU A 105 -16.02 6.73 2.88
N GLY A 106 -16.54 7.93 2.64
CA GLY A 106 -16.10 9.15 3.35
C GLY A 106 -15.18 10.14 2.61
N GLY A 107 -15.34 10.31 1.30
CA GLY A 107 -14.62 11.33 0.49
C GLY A 107 -15.50 12.17 -0.43
N GLY A 108 -16.79 11.82 -0.56
CA GLY A 108 -17.78 12.63 -1.25
C GLY A 108 -18.42 13.59 -0.26
N GLY A 109 -18.03 14.87 -0.29
CA GLY A 109 -18.84 15.93 0.31
C GLY A 109 -20.25 15.85 -0.26
N LEU A 110 -21.20 15.46 0.58
CA LEU A 110 -22.63 15.61 0.34
C LEU A 110 -22.93 17.12 0.44
N ASN A 111 -22.58 17.89 -0.60
CA ASN A 111 -22.88 19.31 -0.85
C ASN A 111 -23.05 20.24 0.37
N GLY A 112 -22.05 21.09 0.66
CA GLY A 112 -22.21 22.24 1.56
C GLY A 112 -20.91 22.66 2.23
N LYS A 113 -20.58 23.95 2.15
CA LYS A 113 -19.40 24.60 2.73
C LYS A 113 -19.00 24.03 4.10
N CYS A 114 -17.76 23.56 4.23
CA CYS A 114 -17.03 23.65 5.49
C CYS A 114 -15.62 24.13 5.17
N GLY A 115 -15.38 25.43 5.35
CA GLY A 115 -14.05 26.01 5.26
C GLY A 115 -13.14 25.41 6.32
N ARG A 116 -11.85 25.24 5.98
CA ARG A 116 -10.79 25.01 6.96
C ARG A 116 -10.66 26.26 7.83
N PRO A 117 -10.72 26.18 9.18
CA PRO A 117 -10.14 27.23 10.00
C PRO A 117 -8.61 27.23 9.81
N ALA A 118 -8.05 28.43 9.69
CA ALA A 118 -6.62 28.70 9.72
C ALA A 118 -6.02 28.41 11.10
#